data_AF-A0A4R1G2S6-F1
#
_entry.id   AF-A0A4R1G2S6-F1
#
_cell.length_a   1.000
_cell.length_b   1.000
_cell.length_c   1.000
_cell.angle_alpha   90.00
_cell.angle_beta   90.00
_cell.angle_gamma   90.00
#
_symmetry.space_group_name_H-M   'P 1'
#
loop_
_entity.id
_entity.type
_entity.pdbx_description
1 polymer ?
#
loop_
_entity_poly.entity_id
_entity_poly.type
_entity_poly.pdbx_seq_one_letter_code
_entity_poly.pdbx_strand_id
1 'polypeptide(L)'
;MSGKEIIGSVDFGINETSPPEYIQTESGQLVTPEFLALLQQTLSGKLAEPDHDDELDPQVRALAEELSVIHLPEWTSPVGRKLAEPTVTSIKQATRVAEYLIKRGVRVHPALEEIRWVPTPAGAPGAFDTGAHITPDDEGNWPTPDAEEFYDFDEISVKQVEGSAWYATHPRGIACEGKTKSEAYAAMVAELRRRIDDAEPPR
;
A
#
# COMPACT_ATOMS: atom_id res chain seq x y z
N MET A 1 17.64 29.46 66.84
CA MET A 1 16.66 28.35 66.92
C MET A 1 15.39 28.84 66.26
N SER A 2 15.31 28.71 64.92
CA SER A 2 14.27 29.36 64.12
C SER A 2 13.04 28.46 64.02
N GLY A 3 11.91 28.95 64.52
CA GLY A 3 10.60 28.39 64.21
C GLY A 3 10.35 28.44 62.70
N LYS A 4 9.72 27.39 62.19
CA LYS A 4 9.04 27.41 60.90
C LYS A 4 7.61 26.95 61.16
N GLU A 5 6.69 27.91 61.06
CA GLU A 5 5.25 27.67 60.96
C GLU A 5 4.97 26.76 59.75
N ILE A 6 4.14 25.75 59.99
CA ILE A 6 3.55 24.94 58.92
C ILE A 6 2.31 25.70 58.44
N ILE A 7 2.37 26.26 57.23
CA ILE A 7 1.24 26.91 56.56
C ILE A 7 0.48 25.82 55.79
N GLY A 8 -0.78 25.59 56.19
CA GLY A 8 -1.86 25.04 55.35
C GLY A 8 -1.68 23.64 54.78
N SER A 9 -2.40 22.66 55.33
CA SER A 9 -2.69 21.41 54.61
C SER A 9 -3.73 21.73 53.53
N VAL A 10 -3.36 21.57 52.25
CA VAL A 10 -4.32 21.58 51.15
C VAL A 10 -4.80 20.14 50.97
N ASP A 11 -6.01 19.86 51.44
CA ASP A 11 -6.73 18.64 51.10
C ASP A 11 -7.17 18.73 49.63
N PHE A 12 -6.48 18.02 48.77
CA PHE A 12 -7.00 17.70 47.44
C PHE A 12 -8.01 16.58 47.64
N GLY A 13 -9.29 16.92 47.63
CA GLY A 13 -10.36 15.93 47.50
C GLY A 13 -10.21 15.21 46.16
N ILE A 14 -9.57 14.05 46.18
CA ILE A 14 -9.50 13.15 45.03
C ILE A 14 -10.63 12.15 45.21
N ASN A 15 -11.68 12.31 44.40
CA ASN A 15 -12.70 11.29 44.17
C ASN A 15 -12.03 9.93 43.94
N GLU A 16 -12.61 8.89 44.55
CA GLU A 16 -12.24 7.49 44.43
C GLU A 16 -12.10 7.06 42.95
N THR A 17 -10.89 7.16 42.43
CA THR A 17 -10.40 6.32 41.34
C THR A 17 -9.01 5.89 41.78
N SER A 18 -8.89 4.65 42.24
CA SER A 18 -7.62 4.06 42.66
C SER A 18 -6.54 4.35 41.61
N PRO A 19 -5.33 4.80 42.01
CA PRO A 19 -4.26 5.02 41.04
C PRO A 19 -3.98 3.72 40.28
N PRO A 20 -3.70 3.76 38.96
CA PRO A 20 -3.41 2.56 38.20
C PRO A 20 -2.21 1.85 38.83
N GLU A 21 -2.35 0.55 39.07
CA GLU A 21 -1.32 -0.27 39.72
C GLU A 21 -0.13 -0.41 38.77
N TYR A 22 0.94 0.36 39.04
CA TYR A 22 2.14 0.34 38.22
C TYR A 22 2.93 -0.95 38.44
N ILE A 23 3.33 -1.60 37.35
CA ILE A 23 4.21 -2.78 37.35
C ILE A 23 5.64 -2.31 37.08
N GLN A 24 6.61 -2.80 37.86
CA GLN A 24 8.02 -2.53 37.64
C GLN A 24 8.61 -3.53 36.63
N THR A 25 9.19 -3.03 35.55
CA THR A 25 9.90 -3.84 34.55
C THR A 25 11.23 -4.38 35.10
N GLU A 26 11.83 -5.37 34.44
CA GLU A 26 13.16 -5.89 34.79
C GLU A 26 14.27 -4.82 34.73
N SER A 27 14.05 -3.73 33.99
CA SER A 27 14.91 -2.54 33.93
C SER A 27 14.63 -1.50 35.01
N GLY A 28 13.70 -1.78 35.94
CA GLY A 28 13.34 -0.92 37.06
C GLY A 28 12.34 0.19 36.73
N GLN A 29 11.77 0.23 35.51
CA GLN A 29 10.83 1.26 35.09
C GLN A 29 9.41 0.93 35.56
N LEU A 30 8.69 1.93 36.07
CA LEU A 30 7.28 1.79 36.45
C LEU A 30 6.41 2.08 35.24
N VAL A 31 5.65 1.07 34.81
CA VAL A 31 4.74 1.15 33.66
C VAL A 31 3.37 0.62 34.04
N THR A 32 2.32 1.13 33.42
CA THR A 32 0.97 0.60 33.66
C THR A 32 0.75 -0.68 32.84
N PRO A 33 -0.11 -1.60 33.31
CA PRO A 33 -0.52 -2.77 32.54
C PRO A 33 -1.06 -2.42 31.15
N GLU A 34 -1.80 -1.31 31.04
CA GLU A 34 -2.36 -0.83 29.77
C GLU A 34 -1.26 -0.42 28.79
N PHE A 35 -0.18 0.21 29.28
CA PHE A 35 0.94 0.59 28.43
C PHE A 35 1.71 -0.64 27.92
N LEU A 36 1.89 -1.66 28.76
CA LEU A 36 2.49 -2.94 28.34
C LEU A 36 1.62 -3.68 27.32
N ALA A 37 0.30 -3.68 27.52
CA ALA A 37 -0.65 -4.25 26.58
C ALA A 37 -0.62 -3.51 25.24
N LEU A 38 -0.55 -2.17 25.25
CA LEU A 38 -0.43 -1.34 24.07
C LEU A 38 0.87 -1.62 23.29
N LEU A 39 2.00 -1.77 24.00
CA LEU A 39 3.27 -2.14 23.38
C LEU A 39 3.22 -3.54 22.75
N GLN A 40 2.64 -4.52 23.44
CA GLN A 40 2.44 -5.86 22.90
C GLN A 40 1.52 -5.86 21.66
N GLN A 41 0.44 -5.08 21.67
CA GLN A 41 -0.45 -4.93 20.52
C GLN A 41 0.23 -4.23 19.34
N THR A 42 1.03 -3.20 19.61
CA THR A 42 1.80 -2.49 18.58
C THR A 42 2.85 -3.39 17.93
N LEU A 43 3.61 -4.15 18.74
CA LEU A 43 4.63 -5.08 18.25
C LEU A 43 4.04 -6.30 17.52
N SER A 44 2.86 -6.77 17.95
CA SER A 44 2.15 -7.87 17.29
C SER A 44 1.36 -7.43 16.05
N GLY A 45 1.26 -6.13 15.79
CA GLY A 45 0.43 -5.59 14.72
C GLY A 45 -1.08 -5.76 14.96
N LYS A 46 -1.50 -6.04 16.19
CA LYS A 46 -2.90 -6.21 16.61
C LYS A 46 -3.38 -5.00 17.42
N LEU A 47 -3.05 -3.79 16.99
CA LEU A 47 -3.82 -2.65 17.48
C LEU A 47 -5.22 -2.81 16.90
N ALA A 48 -6.25 -2.74 17.74
CA ALA A 48 -7.61 -2.65 17.25
C ALA A 48 -7.66 -1.42 16.34
N GLU A 49 -7.94 -1.63 15.06
CA GLU A 49 -8.39 -0.52 14.23
C GLU A 49 -9.67 0.01 14.86
N PRO A 50 -9.87 1.34 14.96
CA PRO A 50 -11.13 1.88 15.42
C PRO A 50 -12.25 1.22 14.61
N ASP A 51 -13.32 0.80 15.29
CA ASP A 51 -14.47 0.16 14.65
C ASP A 51 -14.90 1.01 13.45
N HIS A 52 -15.24 0.36 12.33
CA HIS A 52 -15.69 0.99 11.09
C HIS A 52 -16.92 1.94 11.26
N ASP A 53 -17.51 1.99 12.46
CA ASP A 53 -18.65 2.82 12.83
C ASP A 53 -18.26 4.22 13.36
N ASP A 54 -16.97 4.48 13.65
CA ASP A 54 -16.51 5.85 13.89
C ASP A 54 -16.38 6.58 12.55
N GLU A 55 -17.20 7.60 12.34
CA GLU A 55 -17.23 8.40 11.11
C GLU A 55 -15.89 9.15 10.94
N LEU A 56 -14.92 8.50 10.29
CA LEU A 56 -13.62 9.08 10.00
C LEU A 56 -13.78 10.31 9.10
N ASP A 57 -12.95 11.33 9.34
CA ASP A 57 -12.83 12.46 8.42
C ASP A 57 -12.59 11.92 6.98
N PRO A 58 -13.38 12.35 5.98
CA PRO A 58 -13.24 11.90 4.60
C PRO A 58 -11.82 12.01 4.05
N GLN A 59 -11.04 13.02 4.46
CA GLN A 59 -9.65 13.20 4.06
C GLN A 59 -8.73 12.15 4.70
N VAL A 60 -8.98 11.76 5.95
CA VAL A 60 -8.24 10.69 6.63
C VAL A 60 -8.55 9.35 5.99
N ARG A 61 -9.82 9.07 5.68
CA ARG A 61 -10.23 7.83 5.01
C ARG A 61 -9.57 7.70 3.63
N ALA A 62 -9.68 8.73 2.79
CA ALA A 62 -9.10 8.70 1.45
C ALA A 62 -7.58 8.48 1.48
N LEU A 63 -6.86 9.18 2.36
CA LEU A 63 -5.42 8.97 2.50
C LEU A 63 -5.08 7.61 3.11
N ALA A 64 -5.91 7.09 4.01
CA ALA A 64 -5.71 5.76 4.59
C ALA A 64 -5.88 4.66 3.54
N GLU A 65 -6.83 4.78 2.62
CA GLU A 65 -7.02 3.84 1.50
C GLU A 65 -5.74 3.78 0.63
N GLU A 66 -5.20 4.94 0.24
CA GLU A 66 -3.94 5.03 -0.51
C GLU A 66 -2.73 4.44 0.24
N LEU A 67 -2.62 4.71 1.55
CA LEU A 67 -1.52 4.18 2.36
C LEU A 67 -1.66 2.69 2.67
N SER A 68 -2.88 2.15 2.58
CA SER A 68 -3.14 0.73 2.78
C SER A 68 -2.55 -0.10 1.64
N VAL A 69 -2.64 0.40 0.41
CA VAL A 69 -2.07 -0.24 -0.78
C VAL A 69 -1.42 0.82 -1.67
N ILE A 70 -0.09 0.91 -1.59
CA ILE A 70 0.71 1.88 -2.33
C ILE A 70 1.30 1.17 -3.56
N HIS A 71 0.86 1.60 -4.75
CA HIS A 71 1.36 1.14 -6.04
C HIS A 71 2.57 2.00 -6.46
N LEU A 72 3.75 1.42 -6.42
CA LEU A 72 4.99 2.09 -6.79
C LEU A 72 5.36 1.78 -8.25
N PRO A 73 5.65 2.80 -9.07
CA PRO A 73 6.09 2.59 -10.45
C PRO A 73 7.49 1.98 -10.50
N GLU A 74 7.92 1.63 -11.71
CA GLU A 74 9.32 1.33 -11.96
C GLU A 74 10.21 2.47 -11.44
N TRP A 75 11.22 2.13 -10.65
CA TRP A 75 12.15 3.14 -10.16
C TRP A 75 13.38 3.20 -11.05
N THR A 76 13.57 4.35 -11.71
CA THR A 76 14.74 4.63 -12.54
C THR A 76 15.65 5.65 -11.87
N SER A 77 16.95 5.48 -12.07
CA SER A 77 17.94 6.51 -11.75
C SER A 77 17.80 7.74 -12.67
N PRO A 78 18.36 8.91 -12.30
CA PRO A 78 18.37 10.09 -13.17
C PRO A 78 19.03 9.87 -14.54
N VAL A 79 19.85 8.81 -14.68
CA VAL A 79 20.53 8.43 -15.93
C VAL A 79 19.78 7.34 -16.71
N GLY A 80 18.51 7.07 -16.36
CA GLY A 80 17.64 6.13 -17.07
C GLY A 80 17.89 4.64 -16.77
N ARG A 81 18.83 4.32 -15.88
CA ARG A 81 19.03 2.92 -15.44
C ARG A 81 17.92 2.52 -14.47
N LYS A 82 17.26 1.40 -14.75
CA LYS A 82 16.31 0.72 -13.85
C LYS A 82 16.98 0.26 -12.55
N LEU A 83 16.38 0.63 -11.42
CA LEU A 83 16.83 0.33 -10.05
C LEU A 83 15.89 -0.66 -9.34
N ALA A 84 14.58 -0.57 -9.58
CA ALA A 84 13.60 -1.49 -9.03
C ALA A 84 12.43 -1.70 -10.01
N GLU A 85 11.88 -2.91 -9.99
CA GLU A 85 10.62 -3.24 -10.66
C GLU A 85 9.44 -2.51 -10.01
N PRO A 86 8.34 -2.26 -10.75
CA PRO A 86 7.07 -1.87 -10.15
C PRO A 86 6.67 -2.83 -9.01
N THR A 87 6.15 -2.29 -7.93
CA THR A 87 5.84 -3.09 -6.73
C THR A 87 4.68 -2.51 -5.96
N VAL A 88 4.07 -3.34 -5.12
CA VAL A 88 2.99 -2.93 -4.22
C VAL A 88 3.47 -3.09 -2.79
N THR A 89 3.27 -2.05 -1.99
CA THR A 89 3.59 -2.05 -0.55
C THR A 89 2.38 -1.61 0.26
N SER A 90 2.38 -1.89 1.56
CA SER A 90 1.27 -1.56 2.46
C SER A 90 1.78 -1.03 3.80
N ILE A 91 1.01 -0.11 4.39
CA ILE A 91 1.27 0.39 5.74
C ILE A 91 0.21 -0.19 6.68
N LYS A 92 0.64 -1.07 7.59
CA LYS A 92 -0.26 -1.76 8.55
C LYS A 92 -1.08 -0.86 9.47
N GLN A 93 -0.71 0.42 9.62
CA GLN A 93 -1.44 1.40 10.42
C GLN A 93 -1.83 2.61 9.57
N ALA A 94 -2.26 2.36 8.32
CA ALA A 94 -2.55 3.40 7.34
C ALA A 94 -3.47 4.50 7.87
N THR A 95 -4.54 4.16 8.58
CA THR A 95 -5.47 5.12 9.20
C THR A 95 -4.78 6.05 10.20
N ARG A 96 -3.97 5.50 11.10
CA ARG A 96 -3.23 6.28 12.10
C ARG A 96 -2.19 7.19 11.44
N VAL A 97 -1.51 6.69 10.41
CA VAL A 97 -0.52 7.48 9.65
C VAL A 97 -1.23 8.59 8.88
N ALA A 98 -2.34 8.31 8.21
CA ALA A 98 -3.15 9.27 7.49
C ALA A 98 -3.62 10.40 8.42
N GLU A 99 -4.19 10.06 9.58
CA GLU A 99 -4.64 11.03 10.58
C GLU A 99 -3.49 11.95 11.03
N TYR A 100 -2.31 11.38 11.30
CA TYR A 100 -1.12 12.14 11.65
C TYR A 100 -0.67 13.10 10.53
N LEU A 101 -0.65 12.63 9.27
CA LEU A 101 -0.25 13.44 8.11
C LEU A 101 -1.25 14.57 7.85
N ILE A 102 -2.55 14.31 7.93
CA ILE A 102 -3.60 15.34 7.81
C ILE A 102 -3.44 16.39 8.92
N LYS A 103 -3.21 15.98 10.17
CA LYS A 103 -2.94 16.91 11.29
C LYS A 103 -1.67 17.74 11.09
N ARG A 104 -0.68 17.20 10.38
CA ARG A 104 0.53 17.94 9.97
C ARG A 104 0.31 18.90 8.80
N GLY A 105 -0.88 18.92 8.21
CA GLY A 105 -1.21 19.78 7.07
C GLY A 105 -0.95 19.15 5.70
N VAL A 106 -0.65 17.86 5.61
CA VAL A 106 -0.55 17.17 4.31
C VAL A 106 -1.93 17.11 3.68
N ARG A 107 -2.03 17.43 2.39
CA ARG A 107 -3.26 17.37 1.60
C ARG A 107 -2.95 16.82 0.22
N VAL A 108 -3.87 16.02 -0.32
CA VAL A 108 -3.82 15.56 -1.71
C VAL A 108 -4.50 16.61 -2.57
N HIS A 109 -3.78 17.12 -3.57
CA HIS A 109 -4.30 18.09 -4.53
C HIS A 109 -4.26 17.45 -5.92
N PRO A 110 -5.41 17.04 -6.48
CA PRO A 110 -5.44 16.35 -7.77
C PRO A 110 -4.80 17.13 -8.93
N ALA A 111 -4.79 18.47 -8.84
CA ALA A 111 -4.16 19.34 -9.84
C ALA A 111 -2.62 19.34 -9.80
N LEU A 112 -2.01 18.74 -8.77
CA LEU A 112 -0.56 18.61 -8.62
C LEU A 112 -0.09 17.16 -8.83
N GLU A 113 -0.99 16.26 -9.22
CA GLU A 113 -0.63 14.89 -9.56
C GLU A 113 0.17 14.88 -10.86
N GLU A 114 1.40 14.38 -10.80
CA GLU A 114 2.25 14.15 -11.98
C GLU A 114 2.07 12.74 -12.54
N ILE A 115 1.56 11.82 -11.72
CA ILE A 115 1.43 10.41 -12.02
C ILE A 115 0.20 9.83 -11.34
N ARG A 116 -0.48 8.90 -12.02
CA ARG A 116 -1.63 8.18 -11.47
C ARG A 116 -1.52 6.70 -11.78
N TRP A 117 -1.78 5.87 -10.78
CA TRP A 117 -1.93 4.44 -11.01
C TRP A 117 -3.33 4.12 -11.54
N VAL A 118 -3.40 3.23 -12.51
CA VAL A 118 -4.65 2.68 -13.04
C VAL A 118 -4.55 1.15 -13.09
N PRO A 119 -5.66 0.44 -12.84
CA PRO A 119 -5.66 -1.01 -12.81
C PRO A 119 -5.29 -1.60 -14.17
N THR A 120 -4.78 -2.83 -14.15
CA THR A 120 -4.46 -3.60 -15.34
C THR A 120 -5.69 -3.66 -16.28
N PRO A 121 -5.56 -3.28 -17.56
CA PRO A 121 -6.64 -3.41 -18.53
C PRO A 121 -7.13 -4.86 -18.62
N ALA A 122 -8.45 -5.08 -18.49
CA ALA A 122 -9.09 -6.40 -18.40
C ALA A 122 -8.56 -7.34 -17.30
N GLY A 123 -7.80 -6.81 -16.33
CA GLY A 123 -7.32 -7.54 -15.17
C GLY A 123 -8.41 -7.72 -14.12
N ALA A 124 -8.33 -8.79 -13.33
CA ALA A 124 -9.13 -8.90 -12.13
C ALA A 124 -8.63 -7.84 -11.12
N PRO A 125 -9.51 -7.01 -10.53
CA PRO A 125 -9.10 -6.04 -9.53
C PRO A 125 -8.50 -6.78 -8.34
N GLY A 126 -7.24 -6.48 -8.02
CA GLY A 126 -6.52 -7.12 -6.93
C GLY A 126 -5.64 -6.12 -6.21
N ALA A 127 -5.56 -6.23 -4.89
CA ALA A 127 -4.71 -5.36 -4.05
C ALA A 127 -3.20 -5.50 -4.30
N PHE A 128 -2.79 -6.41 -5.19
CA PHE A 128 -1.40 -6.62 -5.60
C PHE A 128 -1.23 -6.43 -7.11
N ASP A 129 -2.22 -5.85 -7.78
CA ASP A 129 -2.13 -5.50 -9.18
C ASP A 129 -1.09 -4.39 -9.35
N THR A 130 -0.09 -4.62 -10.18
CA THR A 130 0.92 -3.60 -10.47
C THR A 130 0.41 -2.56 -11.47
N GLY A 131 -0.65 -2.87 -12.22
CA GLY A 131 -1.35 -1.96 -13.14
C GLY A 131 -0.41 -1.17 -14.06
N ALA A 132 -0.86 0.02 -14.45
CA ALA A 132 -0.07 1.00 -15.19
C ALA A 132 0.01 2.31 -14.41
N HIS A 133 1.12 3.02 -14.54
CA HIS A 133 1.24 4.40 -14.07
C HIS A 133 1.21 5.33 -15.28
N ILE A 134 0.16 6.15 -15.36
CA ILE A 134 -0.05 7.12 -16.42
C ILE A 134 0.40 8.50 -15.98
N THR A 135 0.79 9.32 -16.95
CA THR A 135 1.13 10.75 -16.77
C THR A 135 0.14 11.59 -17.59
N PRO A 136 -0.12 12.84 -17.19
CA PRO A 136 -0.99 13.70 -17.96
C PRO A 136 -0.38 13.99 -19.34
N ASP A 137 -1.21 14.02 -20.37
CA ASP A 137 -0.79 14.38 -21.73
C ASP A 137 -0.51 15.89 -21.87
N ASP A 138 -0.12 16.32 -23.08
CA ASP A 138 0.19 17.74 -23.38
C ASP A 138 -1.02 18.68 -23.16
N GLU A 139 -2.24 18.14 -23.13
CA GLU A 139 -3.47 18.88 -22.86
C GLU A 139 -3.87 18.84 -21.38
N GLY A 140 -3.14 18.11 -20.55
CA GLY A 140 -3.39 17.92 -19.12
C GLY A 140 -4.46 16.85 -18.82
N ASN A 141 -4.87 16.04 -19.80
CA ASN A 141 -5.79 14.93 -19.60
C ASN A 141 -5.04 13.68 -19.15
N TRP A 142 -5.75 12.80 -18.45
CA TRP A 142 -5.23 11.50 -18.03
C TRP A 142 -5.60 10.45 -19.08
N PRO A 143 -4.68 10.04 -19.97
CA PRO A 143 -5.01 9.07 -21.01
C PRO A 143 -5.33 7.71 -20.38
N THR A 144 -6.24 6.98 -21.02
CA THR A 144 -6.45 5.57 -20.70
C THR A 144 -5.27 4.78 -21.29
N PRO A 145 -4.63 3.86 -20.55
CA PRO A 145 -3.57 3.03 -21.09
C PRO A 145 -4.04 2.29 -22.34
N ASP A 146 -3.24 2.31 -23.40
CA ASP A 146 -3.46 1.46 -24.54
C ASP A 146 -3.22 0.00 -24.13
N ALA A 147 -4.21 -0.86 -24.34
CA ALA A 147 -4.11 -2.27 -24.01
C ALA A 147 -3.06 -2.96 -24.89
N GLU A 148 -2.88 -2.52 -26.13
CA GLU A 148 -1.88 -3.10 -27.04
C GLU A 148 -0.46 -2.74 -26.60
N GLU A 149 -0.22 -1.51 -26.14
CA GLU A 149 1.04 -1.09 -25.53
C GLU A 149 1.27 -1.77 -24.16
N PHE A 150 0.22 -1.97 -23.37
CA PHE A 150 0.33 -2.62 -22.06
C PHE A 150 0.66 -4.12 -22.16
N TYR A 151 0.12 -4.79 -23.18
CA TYR A 151 0.30 -6.22 -23.48
C TYR A 151 1.24 -6.44 -24.67
N ASP A 152 2.38 -5.75 -24.70
CA ASP A 152 3.34 -5.77 -25.80
C ASP A 152 3.90 -7.18 -26.09
N PHE A 153 3.66 -7.67 -27.31
CA PHE A 153 4.13 -8.98 -27.76
C PHE A 153 5.67 -9.08 -27.83
N ASP A 154 6.38 -7.95 -27.95
CA ASP A 154 7.84 -7.92 -27.97
C ASP A 154 8.44 -8.25 -26.59
N GLU A 155 7.65 -8.13 -25.50
CA GLU A 155 8.07 -8.49 -24.15
C GLU A 155 7.93 -9.99 -23.84
N ILE A 156 7.40 -10.80 -24.78
CA ILE A 156 7.23 -12.24 -24.58
C ILE A 156 8.60 -12.94 -24.51
N SER A 157 8.88 -13.57 -23.37
CA SER A 157 10.05 -14.43 -23.19
C SER A 157 9.65 -15.90 -23.28
N VAL A 158 10.31 -16.68 -24.15
CA VAL A 158 10.06 -18.12 -24.27
C VAL A 158 11.29 -18.92 -23.87
N LYS A 159 11.14 -19.77 -22.85
CA LYS A 159 12.22 -20.59 -22.28
C LYS A 159 11.77 -22.04 -22.18
N GLN A 160 12.70 -22.96 -22.37
CA GLN A 160 12.48 -24.37 -22.09
C GLN A 160 12.80 -24.64 -20.62
N VAL A 161 11.90 -25.31 -19.92
CA VAL A 161 12.12 -25.75 -18.53
C VAL A 161 12.41 -27.26 -18.57
N GLU A 162 13.23 -27.74 -17.63
CA GLU A 162 13.66 -29.15 -17.59
C GLU A 162 12.46 -30.11 -17.71
N GLY A 163 12.50 -31.03 -18.69
CA GLY A 163 11.41 -31.99 -18.91
C GLY A 163 10.62 -31.84 -20.22
N SER A 164 11.19 -31.19 -21.24
CA SER A 164 10.69 -31.07 -22.63
C SER A 164 9.57 -30.03 -22.88
N ALA A 165 9.01 -29.41 -21.84
CA ALA A 165 8.01 -28.37 -21.97
C ALA A 165 8.62 -26.98 -22.23
N TRP A 166 7.92 -26.18 -23.02
CA TRP A 166 8.25 -24.78 -23.31
C TRP A 166 7.27 -23.86 -22.60
N TYR A 167 7.80 -22.80 -21.99
CA TYR A 167 7.02 -21.80 -21.29
C TYR A 167 7.25 -20.44 -21.93
N ALA A 168 6.16 -19.80 -22.35
CA ALA A 168 6.14 -18.39 -22.69
C ALA A 168 5.69 -17.60 -21.46
N THR A 169 6.41 -16.54 -21.11
CA THR A 169 6.09 -15.65 -19.99
C THR A 169 6.09 -14.20 -20.45
N HIS A 170 5.16 -13.42 -19.92
CA HIS A 170 5.07 -11.98 -20.11
C HIS A 170 5.33 -11.28 -18.76
N PRO A 171 5.99 -10.11 -18.71
CA PRO A 171 6.28 -9.40 -17.45
C PRO A 171 5.01 -9.02 -16.66
N ARG A 172 3.84 -9.01 -17.32
CA ARG A 172 2.51 -8.83 -16.68
C ARG A 172 2.00 -10.08 -15.94
N GLY A 173 2.88 -11.01 -15.57
CA GLY A 173 2.53 -12.20 -14.78
C GLY A 173 1.70 -13.25 -15.54
N ILE A 174 1.72 -13.21 -16.89
CA ILE A 174 1.03 -14.19 -17.74
C ILE A 174 2.05 -15.26 -18.12
N ALA A 175 1.63 -16.53 -18.03
CA ALA A 175 2.45 -17.66 -18.46
C ALA A 175 1.60 -18.67 -19.22
N CYS A 176 2.16 -19.19 -20.32
CA CYS A 176 1.55 -20.23 -21.13
C CYS A 176 2.56 -21.35 -21.39
N GLU A 177 2.08 -22.59 -21.36
CA GLU A 177 2.88 -23.79 -21.61
C GLU A 177 2.56 -24.37 -22.99
N GLY A 178 3.57 -24.93 -23.67
CA GLY A 178 3.43 -25.65 -24.93
C GLY A 178 4.43 -26.79 -25.05
N LYS A 179 4.14 -27.78 -25.91
CA LYS A 179 5.07 -28.90 -26.16
C LYS A 179 6.25 -28.48 -27.04
N THR A 180 6.07 -27.41 -27.80
CA THR A 180 7.11 -26.79 -28.63
C THR A 180 7.21 -25.30 -28.34
N LYS A 181 8.33 -24.68 -28.70
CA LYS A 181 8.54 -23.23 -28.59
C LYS A 181 7.41 -22.45 -29.30
N SER A 182 7.05 -22.87 -30.50
CA SER A 182 6.02 -22.22 -31.31
C SER A 182 4.63 -22.36 -30.70
N GLU A 183 4.30 -23.52 -30.11
CA GLU A 183 3.03 -23.71 -29.41
C GLU A 183 2.92 -22.80 -28.18
N ALA A 184 3.97 -22.71 -27.35
CA ALA A 184 3.98 -21.86 -26.18
C ALA A 184 3.83 -20.37 -26.56
N TYR A 185 4.53 -19.93 -27.61
CA TYR A 185 4.41 -18.57 -28.12
C TYR A 185 3.02 -18.27 -28.70
N ALA A 186 2.47 -19.17 -29.51
CA ALA A 186 1.13 -19.01 -30.08
C ALA A 186 0.04 -18.97 -29.00
N ALA A 187 0.17 -19.78 -27.95
CA ALA A 187 -0.73 -19.74 -26.80
C ALA A 187 -0.65 -18.40 -26.06
N MET A 188 0.56 -17.86 -25.85
CA MET A 188 0.75 -16.55 -25.25
C MET A 188 0.13 -15.43 -26.08
N VAL A 189 0.40 -15.40 -27.39
CA VAL A 189 -0.17 -14.38 -28.30
C VAL A 189 -1.71 -14.44 -28.29
N ALA A 190 -2.28 -15.65 -28.29
CA ALA A 190 -3.74 -15.81 -28.22
C ALA A 190 -4.31 -15.29 -26.90
N GLU A 191 -3.66 -15.55 -25.76
CA GLU A 191 -4.11 -15.05 -24.46
C GLU A 191 -3.97 -13.52 -24.35
N LEU A 192 -2.86 -12.95 -24.80
CA LEU A 192 -2.66 -11.50 -24.81
C LEU A 192 -3.67 -10.80 -25.72
N ARG A 193 -3.92 -11.33 -26.92
CA ARG A 193 -4.98 -10.81 -27.80
C ARG A 193 -6.35 -10.86 -27.14
N ARG A 194 -6.69 -11.96 -26.48
CA ARG A 194 -7.97 -12.08 -25.75
C ARG A 194 -8.11 -10.98 -24.69
N ARG A 195 -7.03 -10.65 -23.98
CA ARG A 195 -7.04 -9.58 -22.96
C ARG A 195 -7.13 -8.18 -23.56
N ILE A 196 -6.49 -7.94 -24.70
CA ILE A 196 -6.62 -6.68 -25.45
C ILE A 196 -8.08 -6.52 -25.92
N ASP A 197 -8.65 -7.56 -26.52
CA ASP A 197 -10.05 -7.56 -26.98
C ASP A 197 -11.03 -7.35 -25.82
N ASP A 198 -10.78 -7.93 -24.64
CA ASP A 198 -11.59 -7.73 -23.43
C ASP A 198 -11.44 -6.33 -22.82
N ALA A 199 -10.32 -5.64 -23.07
CA ALA A 199 -10.02 -4.31 -22.54
C ALA A 199 -10.62 -3.19 -23.39
N GLU A 200 -10.87 -3.43 -24.69
CA GLU A 200 -11.59 -2.47 -25.53
C GLU A 200 -13.07 -2.37 -25.12
N PRO A 201 -13.64 -1.17 -24.95
CA PRO A 201 -15.06 -1.02 -24.72
C PRO A 201 -15.87 -1.55 -25.93
N PRO A 202 -17.07 -2.12 -25.71
CA PRO A 202 -17.91 -2.56 -26.81
C PRO A 202 -18.23 -1.38 -27.72
N ARG A 203 -17.93 -1.54 -29.02
CA ARG A 203 -18.22 -0.56 -30.08
C ARG A 203 -19.71 -0.42 -30.34
#